data_AF-A0A9E0THB7-F1
#
_entry.id   AF-A0A9E0THB7-F1
#
_cell.length_a   1.000
_cell.length_b   1.000
_cell.length_c   1.000
_cell.angle_alpha   90.00
_cell.angle_beta   90.00
_cell.angle_gamma   90.00
#
_symmetry.space_group_name_H-M   'P 1'
#
loop_
_entity.id
_entity.type
_entity.pdbx_description
1 polymer ?
#
loop_
_entity_poly.entity_id
_entity_poly.type
_entity_poly.pdbx_seq_one_letter_code
_entity_poly.pdbx_strand_id
1 'polypeptide(L)'
;MTDLRPLTPIEARVLGTLMEKARTVPDTYPLSLNLVVTGCNQKTSRDPVMNLSDAQVLEALGELRRLSLVIESQGGRVTKYEHNLQRRLGVPEQSAVLLGLLMLRGPQTAAELRLNAERWYRFADISSVEGFLNELAERAEDKGGPLSRLLPRAPGEREARWVHLLCGPVTIESIASGAHPSSAGGTFDAQSERIARLESELAALSATVARLCAELGVSPDGPTQPPAHATTAR
;
A
#
# COMPACT_ATOMS: atom_id res chain seq x y z
N MET A 1 7.71 -5.37 18.43
CA MET A 1 6.41 -5.52 17.72
C MET A 1 6.23 -4.33 16.81
N THR A 2 6.71 -4.43 15.57
CA THR A 2 6.44 -3.40 14.57
C THR A 2 5.13 -3.78 13.90
N ASP A 3 4.02 -3.33 14.47
CA ASP A 3 2.76 -3.36 13.73
C ASP A 3 2.73 -2.10 12.85
N LEU A 4 3.18 -2.24 11.60
CA LEU A 4 3.16 -1.17 10.63
C LEU A 4 1.79 -1.19 9.95
N ARG A 5 1.01 -0.11 10.09
CA ARG A 5 -0.24 -0.01 9.32
C ARG A 5 0.04 -0.14 7.81
N PRO A 6 -0.91 -0.68 7.03
CA PRO A 6 -0.84 -0.64 5.58
C PRO A 6 -0.57 0.78 5.06
N LEU A 7 0.35 0.87 4.11
CA LEU A 7 0.63 2.10 3.37
C LEU A 7 -0.45 2.37 2.33
N THR A 8 -0.71 3.64 2.05
CA THR A 8 -1.50 4.03 0.88
C THR A 8 -0.67 3.90 -0.40
N PRO A 9 -1.31 3.82 -1.59
CA PRO A 9 -0.57 3.79 -2.86
C PRO A 9 0.34 5.01 -3.07
N ILE A 10 -0.08 6.18 -2.58
CA ILE A 10 0.70 7.42 -2.65
C ILE A 10 1.92 7.32 -1.72
N GLU A 11 1.75 6.85 -0.49
CA GLU A 11 2.84 6.61 0.45
C GLU A 11 3.87 5.62 -0.11
N ALA A 12 3.42 4.49 -0.67
CA ALA A 12 4.30 3.52 -1.31
C ALA A 12 5.03 4.10 -2.52
N ARG A 13 4.36 4.92 -3.35
CA ARG A 13 4.99 5.62 -4.48
C ARG A 13 6.09 6.58 -4.03
N VAL A 14 5.81 7.39 -3.00
CA VAL A 14 6.77 8.35 -2.43
C VAL A 14 7.97 7.62 -1.84
N LEU A 15 7.73 6.59 -1.02
CA LEU A 15 8.78 5.80 -0.38
C LEU A 15 9.65 5.07 -1.41
N GLY A 16 9.03 4.40 -2.38
CA GLY A 16 9.73 3.74 -3.48
C GLY A 16 10.57 4.71 -4.31
N THR A 17 10.05 5.93 -4.55
CA THR A 17 10.79 6.98 -5.27
C THR A 17 12.04 7.42 -4.50
N LEU A 18 11.94 7.64 -3.19
CA LEU A 18 13.10 7.97 -2.35
C LEU A 18 14.15 6.85 -2.38
N MET A 19 13.72 5.59 -2.30
CA MET A 19 14.59 4.42 -2.37
C MET A 19 15.31 4.32 -3.73
N GLU A 20 14.59 4.54 -4.83
CA GLU A 20 15.16 4.57 -6.18
C GLU A 20 16.24 5.62 -6.30
N LYS A 21 15.94 6.85 -5.86
CA LYS A 21 16.82 8.00 -6.08
C LYS A 21 18.04 7.98 -5.18
N ALA A 22 17.95 7.37 -3.99
CA ALA A 22 19.10 7.12 -3.13
C ALA A 22 20.20 6.30 -3.83
N ARG A 23 19.84 5.47 -4.82
CA ARG A 23 20.78 4.60 -5.56
C ARG A 23 21.13 5.13 -6.94
N THR A 24 20.14 5.66 -7.65
CA THR A 24 20.30 6.01 -9.05
C THR A 24 20.81 7.43 -9.27
N VAL A 25 20.67 8.33 -8.29
CA VAL A 25 21.09 9.74 -8.36
C VAL A 25 21.64 10.24 -7.01
N PRO A 26 22.69 9.60 -6.45
CA PRO A 26 23.20 9.89 -5.10
C PRO A 26 23.61 11.35 -4.92
N ASP A 27 24.12 12.02 -5.97
CA ASP A 27 24.55 13.43 -5.92
C ASP A 27 23.42 14.41 -5.58
N THR A 28 22.17 14.01 -5.84
CA THR A 28 20.98 14.84 -5.56
C THR A 28 20.21 14.39 -4.33
N TYR A 29 20.61 13.25 -3.74
CA TYR A 29 20.00 12.70 -2.54
C TYR A 29 20.70 13.27 -1.30
N PRO A 30 19.97 13.70 -0.25
CA PRO A 30 18.52 13.59 -0.05
C PRO A 30 17.67 14.58 -0.89
N LEU A 31 16.45 14.15 -1.21
CA LEU A 31 15.58 14.86 -2.15
C LEU A 31 14.81 16.02 -1.50
N SER A 32 14.61 17.11 -2.25
CA SER A 32 13.61 18.14 -1.89
C SER A 32 12.21 17.71 -2.35
N LEU A 33 11.15 18.35 -1.84
CA LEU A 33 9.76 18.06 -2.23
C LEU A 33 9.56 18.01 -3.75
N ASN A 34 10.05 19.02 -4.48
CA ASN A 34 9.92 19.09 -5.94
C ASN A 34 10.56 17.87 -6.65
N LEU A 35 11.72 17.40 -6.18
CA LEU A 35 12.37 16.21 -6.75
C LEU A 35 11.60 14.92 -6.42
N VAL A 36 10.97 14.84 -5.23
CA VAL A 36 10.09 13.72 -4.88
C VAL A 36 8.86 13.71 -5.80
N VAL A 37 8.16 14.84 -5.97
CA VAL A 37 7.00 14.97 -6.86
C VAL A 37 7.36 14.57 -8.29
N THR A 38 8.46 15.12 -8.81
CA THR A 38 8.98 14.80 -10.15
C THR A 38 9.26 13.30 -10.29
N GLY A 39 9.85 12.68 -9.27
CA GLY A 39 10.13 11.25 -9.24
C GLY A 39 8.87 10.38 -9.15
N CYS A 40 7.84 10.80 -8.41
CA CYS A 40 6.59 10.06 -8.30
C CYS A 40 5.81 10.01 -9.62
N ASN A 41 5.91 11.07 -10.42
CA ASN A 41 5.15 11.31 -11.65
C ASN A 41 5.91 10.91 -12.93
N GLN A 42 7.02 10.16 -12.82
CA GLN A 42 7.76 9.67 -13.98
C GLN A 42 6.91 8.72 -14.83
N LYS A 43 7.07 8.79 -16.16
CA LYS A 43 6.37 7.92 -17.12
C LYS A 43 7.00 6.52 -17.23
N THR A 44 8.24 6.36 -16.79
CA THR A 44 9.00 5.11 -16.86
C THR A 44 9.24 4.57 -15.46
N SER A 45 9.37 3.25 -15.34
CA SER A 45 9.56 2.56 -14.05
C SER A 45 8.48 2.88 -13.01
N ARG A 46 7.28 3.23 -13.47
CA ARG A 46 6.09 3.48 -12.65
C ARG A 46 4.93 2.70 -13.24
N ASP A 47 4.32 1.88 -12.40
CA ASP A 47 3.06 1.21 -12.71
C ASP A 47 2.16 1.23 -11.46
N PRO A 48 1.03 1.96 -11.48
CA PRO A 48 0.55 2.83 -12.56
C PRO A 48 1.34 4.14 -12.64
N VAL A 49 1.33 4.79 -13.81
CA VAL A 49 1.77 6.19 -13.92
C VAL A 49 0.80 7.07 -13.11
N MET A 50 1.34 7.96 -12.28
CA MET A 50 0.55 8.87 -11.43
C MET A 50 0.82 10.33 -11.80
N ASN A 51 -0.10 11.21 -11.41
CA ASN A 51 0.08 12.66 -11.47
C ASN A 51 -0.29 13.26 -10.11
N LEU A 52 0.63 13.14 -9.16
CA LEU A 52 0.47 13.61 -7.79
C LEU A 52 0.80 15.09 -7.67
N SER A 53 0.01 15.82 -6.88
CA SER A 53 0.30 17.20 -6.52
C SER A 53 1.31 17.30 -5.37
N ASP A 54 1.93 18.48 -5.22
CA ASP A 54 2.81 18.79 -4.09
C ASP A 54 2.13 18.54 -2.74
N ALA A 55 0.85 18.89 -2.62
CA ALA A 55 0.07 18.69 -1.40
C ALA A 55 -0.08 17.20 -1.04
N GLN A 56 -0.41 16.36 -2.03
CA GLN A 56 -0.54 14.91 -1.83
C GLN A 56 0.79 14.26 -1.44
N VAL A 57 1.89 14.68 -2.08
CA VAL A 57 3.22 14.16 -1.76
C VAL A 57 3.69 14.63 -0.38
N LEU A 58 3.41 15.88 -0.01
CA LEU A 58 3.77 16.42 1.30
C LEU A 58 3.00 15.74 2.43
N GLU A 59 1.70 15.49 2.25
CA GLU A 59 0.88 14.72 3.18
C GLU A 59 1.44 13.31 3.38
N ALA A 60 1.74 12.60 2.28
CA ALA A 60 2.34 11.27 2.33
C ALA A 60 3.72 11.26 3.00
N LEU A 61 4.57 12.27 2.75
CA LEU A 61 5.85 12.42 3.45
C LEU A 61 5.64 12.60 4.97
N GLY A 62 4.63 13.37 5.38
CA GLY A 62 4.26 13.53 6.78
C GLY A 62 3.82 12.24 7.44
N GLU A 63 2.97 11.45 6.78
CA GLU A 63 2.57 10.10 7.22
C GLU A 63 3.75 9.14 7.32
N LEU A 64 4.58 9.05 6.29
CA LEU A 64 5.77 8.18 6.27
C LEU A 64 6.77 8.56 7.37
N ARG A 65 6.87 9.84 7.71
CA ARG A 65 7.72 10.33 8.81
C ARG A 65 7.18 9.87 10.17
N ARG A 66 5.86 9.92 10.40
CA ARG A 66 5.23 9.33 11.60
C ARG A 66 5.48 7.83 11.72
N LEU A 67 5.54 7.13 10.59
CA LEU A 67 5.85 5.70 10.55
C LEU A 67 7.36 5.40 10.67
N SER A 68 8.21 6.42 10.78
CA SER A 68 9.68 6.31 10.79
C SER A 68 10.25 5.65 9.52
N LEU A 69 9.52 5.73 8.41
CA LEU A 69 9.92 5.25 7.09
C LEU A 69 10.65 6.32 6.27
N VAL A 70 10.45 7.59 6.62
CA VAL A 70 11.15 8.74 6.06
C VAL A 70 11.79 9.55 7.18
N ILE A 71 13.01 10.02 6.97
CA ILE A 71 13.73 10.96 7.82
C ILE A 71 13.76 12.31 7.12
N GLU A 72 13.44 13.35 7.86
CA GLU A 72 13.54 14.73 7.39
C GLU A 72 14.80 15.36 7.95
N SER A 73 15.63 15.92 7.07
CA SER A 73 16.83 16.67 7.46
C SER A 73 16.69 18.15 7.07
N GLN A 74 16.91 19.02 8.05
CA GLN A 74 16.98 20.47 7.85
C GLN A 74 18.45 20.88 7.73
N GLY A 75 19.06 20.57 6.58
CA GLY A 75 20.47 20.88 6.30
C GLY A 75 20.74 22.25 5.69
N GLY A 76 19.72 23.12 5.57
CA GLY A 76 19.82 24.43 4.91
C GLY A 76 18.46 25.10 4.71
N ARG A 77 18.32 25.90 3.64
CA ARG A 77 17.06 26.64 3.33
C ARG A 77 15.92 25.76 2.84
N VAL A 78 16.19 24.53 2.41
CA VAL A 78 15.21 23.62 1.80
C VAL A 78 15.20 22.32 2.57
N THR A 79 14.02 21.90 3.02
CA THR A 79 13.79 20.59 3.68
C THR A 79 14.14 19.45 2.73
N LYS A 80 14.87 18.47 3.26
CA LYS A 80 15.29 17.27 2.53
C LYS A 80 14.71 16.00 3.16
N TYR A 81 14.44 15.00 2.32
CA TYR A 81 13.80 13.75 2.70
C TYR A 81 14.66 12.54 2.33
N GLU A 82 14.77 11.62 3.27
CA GLU A 82 15.52 10.36 3.17
C GLU A 82 14.63 9.17 3.48
N HIS A 83 14.78 8.04 2.79
CA HIS A 83 14.12 6.80 3.17
C HIS A 83 14.85 6.11 4.33
N ASN A 84 14.12 5.40 5.18
CA ASN A 84 14.62 4.63 6.31
C ASN A 84 14.08 3.18 6.33
N LEU A 85 13.51 2.71 5.20
CA LEU A 85 12.85 1.40 5.08
C LEU A 85 13.69 0.23 5.64
N GLN A 86 14.96 0.11 5.23
CA GLN A 86 15.84 -1.01 5.61
C GLN A 86 15.96 -1.14 7.13
N ARG A 87 16.31 -0.05 7.80
CA ARG A 87 16.43 0.01 9.26
C ARG A 87 15.07 -0.19 9.92
N ARG A 88 14.01 0.41 9.37
CA ARG A 88 12.67 0.36 9.94
C ARG A 88 12.07 -1.05 9.95
N LEU A 89 12.30 -1.82 8.88
CA LEU A 89 11.80 -3.19 8.73
C LEU A 89 12.82 -4.25 9.19
N GLY A 90 14.07 -3.87 9.44
CA GLY A 90 15.14 -4.81 9.81
C GLY A 90 15.43 -5.82 8.70
N VAL A 91 15.41 -5.37 7.43
CA VAL A 91 15.64 -6.21 6.26
C VAL A 91 16.97 -5.84 5.59
N PRO A 92 17.67 -6.80 4.96
CA PRO A 92 18.91 -6.51 4.24
C PRO A 92 18.63 -5.65 2.99
N GLU A 93 19.70 -5.11 2.42
CA GLU A 93 19.63 -4.21 1.27
C GLU A 93 18.91 -4.84 0.08
N GLN A 94 19.23 -6.10 -0.22
CA GLN A 94 18.69 -6.88 -1.31
C GLN A 94 17.17 -6.98 -1.23
N SER A 95 16.66 -7.36 -0.05
CA SER A 95 15.23 -7.43 0.22
C SER A 95 14.55 -6.06 0.11
N ALA A 96 15.18 -4.99 0.59
CA ALA A 96 14.63 -3.64 0.46
C ALA A 96 14.55 -3.18 -1.00
N VAL A 97 15.55 -3.49 -1.84
CA VAL A 97 15.52 -3.18 -3.28
C VAL A 97 14.33 -3.85 -3.95
N LEU A 98 14.09 -5.13 -3.66
CA LEU A 98 12.97 -5.88 -4.23
C LEU A 98 11.62 -5.29 -3.80
N LEU A 99 11.47 -4.95 -2.52
CA LEU A 99 10.27 -4.26 -2.02
C LEU A 99 10.06 -2.91 -2.72
N GLY A 100 11.12 -2.13 -2.92
CA GLY A 100 11.07 -0.84 -3.64
C GLY A 100 10.58 -0.98 -5.08
N LEU A 101 11.08 -1.97 -5.81
CA LEU A 101 10.65 -2.25 -7.18
C LEU A 101 9.19 -2.69 -7.26
N LEU A 102 8.77 -3.56 -6.34
CA LEU A 102 7.37 -4.01 -6.26
C LEU A 102 6.42 -2.85 -5.91
N MET A 103 6.83 -1.91 -5.05
CA MET A 103 6.04 -0.69 -4.75
C MET A 103 5.92 0.25 -5.96
N LEU A 104 6.95 0.33 -6.80
CA LEU A 104 6.97 1.24 -7.95
C LEU A 104 6.28 0.68 -9.18
N ARG A 105 6.29 -0.64 -9.36
CA ARG A 105 5.91 -1.31 -10.61
C ARG A 105 4.91 -2.44 -10.44
N GLY A 106 4.38 -2.64 -9.23
CA GLY A 106 3.43 -3.70 -8.93
C GLY A 106 4.03 -5.12 -9.03
N PRO A 107 3.17 -6.14 -9.20
CA PRO A 107 3.59 -7.53 -9.25
C PRO A 107 4.51 -7.84 -10.42
N GLN A 108 5.64 -8.50 -10.15
CA GLN A 108 6.66 -8.81 -11.16
C GLN A 108 7.20 -10.23 -10.99
N THR A 109 7.67 -10.84 -12.08
CA THR A 109 8.40 -12.11 -12.00
C THR A 109 9.80 -11.89 -11.42
N ALA A 110 10.45 -12.96 -10.95
CA ALA A 110 11.83 -12.86 -10.44
C ALA A 110 12.83 -12.41 -11.53
N ALA A 111 12.58 -12.79 -12.79
CA ALA A 111 13.38 -12.35 -13.92
C ALA A 111 13.22 -10.84 -14.20
N GLU A 112 11.98 -10.35 -14.19
CA GLU A 112 11.66 -8.92 -14.32
C GLU A 112 12.31 -8.11 -13.19
N LEU A 113 12.21 -8.58 -11.94
CA LEU A 113 12.82 -7.94 -10.78
C LEU A 113 14.33 -7.85 -10.90
N ARG A 114 15.00 -8.93 -11.31
CA ARG A 114 16.45 -8.93 -11.53
C ARG A 114 16.86 -7.89 -12.57
N LEU A 115 16.16 -7.86 -13.71
CA LEU A 115 16.44 -6.91 -14.79
C LEU A 115 16.23 -5.46 -14.33
N ASN A 116 15.13 -5.18 -13.62
CA ASN A 116 14.78 -3.84 -13.17
C ASN A 116 15.64 -3.37 -11.98
N ALA A 117 16.20 -4.29 -11.20
CA ALA A 117 17.08 -4.00 -10.07
C ALA A 117 18.50 -3.60 -10.48
N GLU A 118 18.95 -3.85 -11.72
CA GLU A 118 20.34 -3.74 -12.16
C GLU A 118 21.04 -2.43 -11.73
N ARG A 119 20.33 -1.30 -11.73
CA ARG A 119 20.85 0.01 -11.31
C ARG A 119 20.76 0.29 -9.80
N TRP A 120 19.97 -0.47 -9.07
CA TRP A 120 19.83 -0.37 -7.62
C TRP A 120 20.79 -1.31 -6.91
N TYR A 121 20.82 -2.57 -7.35
CA TYR A 121 21.62 -3.67 -6.83
C TYR A 121 21.75 -4.78 -7.87
N ARG A 122 22.97 -5.28 -8.10
CA ARG A 122 23.22 -6.36 -9.05
C ARG A 122 23.10 -7.73 -8.36
N PHE A 123 22.00 -8.42 -8.65
CA PHE A 123 21.78 -9.80 -8.22
C PHE A 123 22.59 -10.78 -9.08
N ALA A 124 23.18 -11.81 -8.45
CA ALA A 124 23.99 -12.80 -9.13
C ALA A 124 23.19 -13.54 -10.21
N ASP A 125 22.03 -14.09 -9.83
CA ASP A 125 21.14 -14.86 -10.70
C ASP A 125 19.67 -14.74 -10.24
N ILE A 126 18.76 -15.37 -10.97
CA ILE A 126 17.32 -15.36 -10.65
C ILE A 126 17.06 -16.08 -9.33
N SER A 127 17.78 -17.17 -9.04
CA SER A 127 17.62 -17.94 -7.80
C SER A 127 17.96 -17.13 -6.56
N SER A 128 18.92 -16.20 -6.64
CA SER A 128 19.23 -15.27 -5.55
C SER A 128 18.07 -14.30 -5.28
N VAL A 129 17.39 -13.82 -6.32
CA VAL A 129 16.20 -12.98 -6.18
C VAL A 129 15.06 -13.75 -5.53
N GLU A 130 14.80 -14.98 -5.99
CA GLU A 130 13.79 -15.87 -5.39
C GLU A 130 14.09 -16.18 -3.93
N GLY A 131 15.37 -16.43 -3.58
CA GLY A 131 15.80 -16.64 -2.21
C GLY A 131 15.40 -15.49 -1.28
N PHE A 132 15.74 -14.25 -1.63
CA PHE A 132 15.35 -13.08 -0.83
C PHE A 132 13.84 -12.83 -0.80
N LEU A 133 13.11 -13.18 -1.86
CA LEU A 133 11.65 -13.07 -1.90
C LEU A 133 10.97 -14.13 -1.01
N ASN A 134 11.50 -15.36 -0.99
CA ASN A 134 11.05 -16.41 -0.09
C ASN A 134 11.32 -16.02 1.37
N GLU A 135 12.51 -15.53 1.70
CA GLU A 135 12.82 -15.03 3.05
C GLU A 135 11.87 -13.91 3.50
N LEU A 136 11.49 -13.01 2.58
CA LEU A 136 10.49 -11.96 2.86
C LEU A 136 9.08 -12.53 3.07
N ALA A 137 8.73 -13.62 2.40
CA ALA A 137 7.43 -14.28 2.50
C ALA A 137 7.31 -15.21 3.71
N GLU A 138 8.43 -15.76 4.18
CA GLU A 138 8.52 -16.64 5.36
C GLU A 138 8.90 -15.88 6.63
N ARG A 139 9.02 -14.56 6.53
CA ARG A 139 9.40 -13.69 7.65
C ARG A 139 8.43 -13.84 8.83
N ALA A 140 9.01 -14.16 9.99
CA ALA A 140 8.25 -14.48 11.20
C ALA A 140 7.39 -13.31 11.76
N GLU A 141 6.29 -13.67 12.41
CA GLU A 141 5.30 -12.72 12.96
C GLU A 141 5.88 -11.80 14.05
N ASP A 142 6.83 -12.29 14.86
CA ASP A 142 7.53 -11.50 15.88
C ASP A 142 8.32 -10.33 15.28
N LYS A 143 8.78 -10.49 14.04
CA LYS A 143 9.43 -9.43 13.25
C LYS A 143 8.44 -8.52 12.54
N GLY A 144 7.14 -8.83 12.54
CA GLY A 144 6.09 -8.08 11.84
C GLY A 144 5.60 -8.75 10.56
N GLY A 145 5.78 -10.07 10.46
CA GLY A 145 5.13 -10.90 9.45
C GLY A 145 5.71 -10.82 8.04
N PRO A 146 5.05 -11.50 7.08
CA PRO A 146 5.47 -11.56 5.68
C PRO A 146 5.35 -10.21 4.98
N LEU A 147 6.35 -9.90 4.15
CA LEU A 147 6.43 -8.64 3.41
C LEU A 147 6.26 -8.80 1.90
N SER A 148 6.36 -10.04 1.40
CA SER A 148 6.11 -10.42 0.01
C SER A 148 5.21 -11.66 -0.05
N ARG A 149 4.66 -11.93 -1.23
CA ARG A 149 3.91 -13.15 -1.52
C ARG A 149 4.07 -13.54 -2.98
N LEU A 150 4.21 -14.85 -3.23
CA LEU A 150 4.11 -15.41 -4.58
C LEU A 150 2.64 -15.59 -4.95
N LEU A 151 2.24 -14.98 -6.05
CA LEU A 151 0.88 -15.10 -6.57
C LEU A 151 0.72 -16.39 -7.38
N PRO A 152 -0.48 -16.99 -7.40
CA PRO A 152 -0.81 -18.04 -8.36
C PRO A 152 -0.58 -17.54 -9.79
N ARG A 153 -0.18 -18.44 -10.68
CA ARG A 153 -0.01 -18.10 -12.10
C ARG A 153 -1.35 -17.68 -12.69
N ALA A 154 -1.37 -16.56 -13.40
CA ALA A 154 -2.53 -16.16 -14.16
C ALA A 154 -2.77 -17.16 -15.31
N PRO A 155 -4.03 -17.38 -15.74
CA PRO A 155 -4.32 -18.23 -16.89
C PRO A 155 -3.54 -17.78 -18.14
N GLY A 156 -2.73 -18.68 -18.70
CA GLY A 156 -1.89 -18.39 -19.88
C GLY A 156 -0.48 -17.88 -19.57
N GLU A 157 -0.15 -17.57 -18.31
CA GLU A 157 1.20 -17.16 -17.93
C GLU A 157 2.06 -18.34 -17.48
N ARG A 158 3.32 -18.34 -17.94
CA ARG A 158 4.29 -19.39 -17.62
C ARG A 158 4.96 -19.20 -16.27
N GLU A 159 5.08 -17.95 -15.83
CA GLU A 159 5.81 -17.56 -14.62
C GLU A 159 4.88 -16.98 -13.57
N ALA A 160 5.17 -17.24 -12.30
CA ALA A 160 4.45 -16.66 -11.19
C ALA A 160 5.01 -15.26 -10.86
N ARG A 161 4.15 -14.38 -10.33
CA ARG A 161 4.53 -13.02 -9.97
C ARG A 161 4.58 -12.83 -8.47
N TRP A 162 5.54 -12.04 -8.03
CA TRP A 162 5.71 -11.63 -6.65
C TRP A 162 5.04 -10.30 -6.41
N VAL A 163 4.41 -10.13 -5.25
CA VAL A 163 3.82 -8.85 -4.80
C VAL A 163 4.31 -8.51 -3.40
N HIS A 164 4.36 -7.22 -3.06
CA HIS A 164 4.65 -6.78 -1.69
C HIS A 164 3.36 -6.68 -0.86
N LEU A 165 3.49 -6.76 0.46
CA LEU A 165 2.35 -6.68 1.40
C LEU A 165 2.31 -5.37 2.22
N LEU A 166 3.23 -4.44 1.94
CA LEU A 166 3.30 -3.13 2.64
C LEU A 166 2.05 -2.25 2.47
N CYS A 167 1.24 -2.45 1.42
CA CYS A 167 -0.04 -1.76 1.23
C CYS A 167 -1.24 -2.56 1.76
N GLY A 168 -0.99 -3.59 2.58
CA GLY A 168 -2.00 -4.48 3.11
C GLY A 168 -2.10 -5.82 2.36
N PRO A 169 -3.01 -6.70 2.81
CA PRO A 169 -3.16 -8.03 2.23
C PRO A 169 -3.68 -7.95 0.79
N VAL A 170 -2.95 -8.59 -0.13
CA VAL A 170 -3.34 -8.70 -1.54
C VAL A 170 -4.12 -9.99 -1.75
N THR A 171 -5.37 -9.87 -2.20
CA THR A 171 -6.24 -11.02 -2.53
C THR A 171 -6.20 -11.28 -4.04
N ILE A 172 -6.27 -12.55 -4.44
CA ILE A 172 -6.25 -12.98 -5.85
C ILE A 172 -7.32 -12.24 -6.69
N GLU A 173 -8.49 -11.99 -6.10
CA GLU A 173 -9.61 -11.25 -6.72
C GLU A 173 -9.25 -9.80 -7.04
N SER A 174 -8.49 -9.12 -6.18
CA SER A 174 -8.06 -7.72 -6.41
C SER A 174 -7.16 -7.57 -7.64
N ILE A 175 -6.38 -8.61 -7.96
CA ILE A 175 -5.48 -8.64 -9.12
C ILE A 175 -6.24 -9.01 -10.38
N ALA A 176 -7.17 -9.98 -10.31
CA ALA A 176 -7.96 -10.45 -11.45
C ALA A 176 -8.90 -9.38 -12.01
N SER A 177 -9.39 -8.45 -11.18
CA SER A 177 -10.21 -7.32 -11.62
C SER A 177 -9.40 -6.18 -12.26
N GLY A 178 -8.07 -6.29 -12.40
CA GLY A 178 -7.21 -5.15 -12.74
C GLY A 178 -7.25 -4.03 -11.68
N ALA A 179 -7.84 -4.33 -10.52
CA ALA A 179 -8.02 -3.42 -9.42
C ALA A 179 -6.76 -3.46 -8.54
N HIS A 180 -5.67 -2.93 -9.09
CA HIS A 180 -4.79 -2.15 -8.23
C HIS A 180 -5.67 -1.16 -7.42
N PRO A 181 -5.31 -0.78 -6.20
CA PRO A 181 -5.95 0.34 -5.52
C PRO A 181 -5.71 1.59 -6.37
N SER A 182 -6.57 1.76 -7.36
CA SER A 182 -6.58 2.77 -8.38
C SER A 182 -6.91 4.07 -7.67
N SER A 183 -5.96 5.01 -7.80
CA SER A 183 -6.15 6.46 -7.74
C SER A 183 -6.92 7.01 -6.54
N ALA A 184 -6.26 7.85 -5.73
CA ALA A 184 -6.92 8.79 -4.82
C ALA A 184 -7.84 9.82 -5.52
N GLY A 185 -7.93 9.78 -6.86
CA GLY A 185 -8.93 10.51 -7.65
C GLY A 185 -10.10 9.65 -8.14
N GLY A 186 -10.04 8.33 -7.99
CA GLY A 186 -11.10 7.37 -8.33
C GLY A 186 -11.61 6.58 -7.13
N THR A 187 -10.89 6.52 -6.00
CA THR A 187 -11.38 5.93 -4.75
C THR A 187 -12.55 6.70 -4.18
N PHE A 188 -12.57 8.04 -4.25
CA PHE A 188 -13.73 8.79 -3.79
C PHE A 188 -14.97 8.51 -4.64
N ASP A 189 -14.82 8.38 -5.96
CA ASP A 189 -15.95 8.10 -6.85
C ASP A 189 -16.40 6.63 -6.73
N ALA A 190 -15.47 5.68 -6.77
CA ALA A 190 -15.77 4.25 -6.62
C ALA A 190 -16.24 3.87 -5.20
N GLN A 191 -15.73 4.54 -4.14
CA GLN A 191 -16.26 4.38 -2.79
C GLN A 191 -17.62 5.06 -2.65
N SER A 192 -17.86 6.22 -3.27
CA SER A 192 -19.17 6.89 -3.26
C SER A 192 -20.21 6.10 -4.03
N GLU A 193 -19.85 5.54 -5.19
CA GLU A 193 -20.71 4.63 -5.98
C GLU A 193 -21.00 3.35 -5.21
N ARG A 194 -20.01 2.78 -4.52
CA ARG A 194 -20.20 1.60 -3.67
C ARG A 194 -21.08 1.91 -2.47
N ILE A 195 -20.92 3.08 -1.84
CA ILE A 195 -21.78 3.54 -0.74
C ILE A 195 -23.21 3.74 -1.26
N ALA A 196 -23.40 4.46 -2.37
CA ALA A 196 -24.72 4.69 -2.95
C ALA A 196 -25.42 3.38 -3.35
N ARG A 197 -24.67 2.40 -3.88
CA ARG A 197 -25.20 1.08 -4.18
C ARG A 197 -25.60 0.32 -2.91
N LEU A 198 -24.74 0.31 -1.90
CA LEU A 198 -25.02 -0.35 -0.62
C LEU A 198 -26.20 0.30 0.10
N GLU A 199 -26.34 1.62 0.06
CA GLU A 199 -27.48 2.35 0.60
C GLU A 199 -28.78 1.99 -0.13
N SER A 200 -28.74 1.84 -1.45
CA SER A 200 -29.88 1.37 -2.25
C SER A 200 -30.27 -0.08 -1.92
N GLU A 201 -29.28 -0.97 -1.81
CA GLU A 201 -29.50 -2.37 -1.42
C GLU A 201 -30.06 -2.47 0.02
N LEU A 202 -29.57 -1.65 0.94
CA LEU A 202 -30.06 -1.59 2.32
C LEU A 202 -31.49 -1.03 2.38
N ALA A 203 -31.82 -0.01 1.59
CA ALA A 203 -33.18 0.51 1.47
C ALA A 203 -34.17 -0.51 0.88
N ALA A 204 -33.75 -1.29 -0.12
CA ALA A 204 -34.58 -2.35 -0.69
C ALA A 204 -34.78 -3.52 0.29
N LEU A 205 -33.73 -3.88 1.02
CA LEU A 205 -33.77 -4.93 2.03
C LEU A 205 -34.62 -4.51 3.23
N SER A 206 -34.48 -3.28 3.72
CA SER A 206 -35.29 -2.76 4.83
C SER A 206 -36.77 -2.67 4.46
N ALA A 207 -37.10 -2.27 3.23
CA ALA A 207 -38.48 -2.29 2.73
C ALA A 207 -39.04 -3.72 2.66
N THR A 208 -38.23 -4.69 2.27
CA THR A 208 -38.61 -6.11 2.24
C THR A 208 -38.83 -6.66 3.64
N VAL A 209 -37.93 -6.34 4.58
CA VAL A 209 -38.05 -6.72 6.00
C VAL A 209 -39.30 -6.07 6.59
N ALA A 210 -39.56 -4.79 6.35
CA ALA A 210 -40.76 -4.11 6.85
C ALA A 210 -42.05 -4.75 6.34
N ARG A 211 -42.11 -5.14 5.05
CA ARG A 211 -43.25 -5.87 4.48
C ARG A 211 -43.44 -7.23 5.14
N LEU A 212 -42.38 -8.02 5.28
CA LEU A 212 -42.43 -9.35 5.92
C LEU A 212 -42.81 -9.25 7.41
N CYS A 213 -42.27 -8.26 8.12
CA CYS A 213 -42.62 -7.94 9.50
C CYS A 213 -44.11 -7.58 9.65
N ALA A 214 -44.67 -6.80 8.73
CA ALA A 214 -46.09 -6.47 8.71
C ALA A 214 -46.98 -7.69 8.41
N GLU A 215 -46.58 -8.55 7.47
CA GLU A 215 -47.30 -9.79 7.14
C GLU A 215 -47.28 -10.81 8.30
N LEU A 216 -46.20 -10.83 9.08
CA LEU A 216 -46.01 -11.77 10.20
C LEU A 216 -46.42 -11.20 11.57
N GLY A 217 -46.80 -9.92 11.65
CA GLY A 217 -47.17 -9.24 12.90
C GLY A 217 -46.00 -9.03 13.87
N VAL A 218 -44.76 -8.93 13.37
CA VAL A 218 -43.53 -8.80 14.17
C VAL A 218 -42.88 -7.44 13.93
N SER A 219 -42.37 -6.77 14.97
CA SER A 219 -41.66 -5.49 14.83
C SER A 219 -40.21 -5.68 14.35
N PRO A 220 -39.68 -4.81 13.46
CA PRO A 220 -38.33 -4.91 12.91
C PRO A 220 -37.21 -4.40 13.84
N ASP A 221 -37.56 -3.79 14.98
CA ASP A 221 -36.58 -3.35 15.96
C ASP A 221 -36.04 -4.55 16.74
N GLY A 222 -34.78 -4.91 16.50
CA GLY A 222 -34.03 -5.81 17.37
C GLY A 222 -34.02 -5.31 18.84
N PRO A 223 -33.57 -6.15 19.81
CA PRO A 223 -33.78 -5.91 21.23
C PRO A 223 -33.28 -4.53 21.67
N THR A 224 -34.20 -3.71 22.18
CA THR A 224 -33.96 -2.38 22.70
C THR A 224 -33.04 -2.46 23.92
N GLN A 225 -31.83 -1.93 23.81
CA GLN A 225 -30.95 -1.78 24.97
C GLN A 225 -31.59 -0.75 25.93
N PRO A 226 -31.83 -1.09 27.22
CA PRO A 226 -32.58 -0.23 28.13
C PRO A 226 -31.78 1.05 28.49
N PRO A 227 -32.46 2.16 28.85
CA PRO A 227 -31.80 3.43 29.10
C PRO A 227 -30.94 3.38 30.36
N ALA A 228 -29.73 3.94 30.27
CA ALA A 228 -28.84 4.15 31.40
C ALA A 228 -29.54 4.98 32.48
N HIS A 229 -29.66 4.42 33.69
CA HIS A 229 -30.22 5.11 34.84
C HIS A 229 -29.41 6.37 35.18
N ALA A 230 -30.11 7.51 35.16
CA ALA A 230 -29.66 8.74 35.78
C ALA A 230 -29.43 8.50 37.29
N THR A 231 -28.20 8.75 37.76
CA THR A 231 -27.90 8.89 39.19
C THR A 231 -27.82 10.38 39.51
N THR A 232 -28.86 10.88 40.18
CA THR A 232 -28.87 12.17 40.86
C THR A 232 -28.47 11.96 42.32
N ALA A 233 -27.47 12.73 42.75
CA ALA A 233 -27.13 13.25 44.08
C ALA A 233 -27.47 12.44 45.36
N ARG A 234 -26.45 12.30 46.20
CA ARG A 234 -26.55 12.67 47.62
C ARG A 234 -25.29 13.39 48.07
#